data_AF-A0A561C221-F1
#
_entry.id   AF-A0A561C221-F1
#
_cell.length_a   1.000
_cell.length_b   1.000
_cell.length_c   1.000
_cell.angle_alpha   90.00
_cell.angle_beta   90.00
_cell.angle_gamma   90.00
#
_symmetry.space_group_name_H-M   'P 1'
#
loop_
_entity.id
_entity.type
_entity.pdbx_description
1 polymer ?
#
loop_
_entity_poly.entity_id
_entity_poly.type
_entity_poly.pdbx_seq_one_letter_code
_entity_poly.pdbx_strand_id
1 'polypeptide(L)' 'MIDEQTALAIARAEAQALGWAFGEPVEAVLRRRRSWFGKLEDRGQWKIRTNAMALGTCAWFVIDASDGRILEKGYVPR' A
#
# COMPACT_ATOMS: atom_id res chain seq x y z
N MET A 1 12.56 -6.05 7.01
CA MET A 1 11.75 -4.90 6.56
C MET A 1 11.77 -4.91 5.05
N ILE A 2 10.62 -5.00 4.39
CA ILE A 2 10.51 -5.03 2.92
C ILE A 2 10.76 -3.63 2.36
N ASP A 3 11.40 -3.61 1.20
CA ASP A 3 11.64 -2.41 0.42
C ASP A 3 10.38 -1.97 -0.36
N GLU A 4 10.45 -0.78 -0.93
CA GLU A 4 9.36 -0.19 -1.71
C GLU A 4 8.96 -1.03 -2.91
N GLN A 5 9.93 -1.60 -3.64
CA GLN A 5 9.66 -2.40 -4.84
C GLN A 5 8.93 -3.69 -4.47
N THR A 6 9.35 -4.34 -3.38
CA THR A 6 8.66 -5.51 -2.83
C THR A 6 7.23 -5.16 -2.41
N ALA A 7 7.01 -4.02 -1.73
CA ALA A 7 5.68 -3.58 -1.34
C ALA A 7 4.79 -3.30 -2.56
N LEU A 8 5.34 -2.64 -3.59
CA LEU A 8 4.64 -2.39 -4.86
C LEU A 8 4.31 -3.68 -5.61
N ALA A 9 5.21 -4.65 -5.63
CA ALA A 9 4.97 -5.95 -6.26
C ALA A 9 3.82 -6.70 -5.57
N ILE A 10 3.77 -6.68 -4.23
CA ILE A 10 2.67 -7.28 -3.45
C ILE A 10 1.35 -6.57 -3.77
N ALA A 11 1.31 -5.24 -3.73
CA ALA A 11 0.11 -4.47 -4.04
C ALA A 11 -0.40 -4.73 -5.47
N ARG A 12 0.53 -4.81 -6.44
CA ARG A 12 0.21 -5.09 -7.85
C ARG A 12 -0.35 -6.50 -8.04
N ALA A 13 0.27 -7.50 -7.43
CA ALA A 13 -0.19 -8.89 -7.51
C ALA A 13 -1.60 -9.04 -6.91
N GLU A 14 -1.84 -8.41 -5.75
CA GLU A 14 -3.15 -8.43 -5.11
C GLU A 14 -4.21 -7.72 -5.98
N ALA A 15 -3.89 -6.55 -6.52
CA ALA A 15 -4.81 -5.84 -7.39
C ALA A 15 -5.16 -6.64 -8.65
N GLN A 16 -4.18 -7.31 -9.27
CA GLN A 16 -4.41 -8.19 -10.42
C GLN A 16 -5.28 -9.39 -10.05
N ALA A 17 -5.04 -10.01 -8.89
CA ALA A 17 -5.84 -11.13 -8.39
C ALA A 17 -7.31 -10.73 -8.15
N LEU A 18 -7.55 -9.49 -7.74
CA LEU A 18 -8.89 -8.94 -7.49
C LEU A 18 -9.52 -8.28 -8.74
N GLY A 19 -8.80 -8.22 -9.87
CA GLY A 19 -9.26 -7.55 -11.09
C GLY A 19 -9.35 -6.02 -10.96
N TRP A 20 -8.63 -5.43 -10.00
CA TRP A 20 -8.61 -3.99 -9.77
C TRP A 20 -7.64 -3.30 -10.74
N ALA A 21 -8.05 -2.13 -11.24
CA ALA A 21 -7.17 -1.33 -12.08
C ALA A 21 -5.97 -0.81 -11.26
N PHE A 22 -4.78 -1.33 -11.58
CA PHE A 22 -3.52 -0.96 -10.95
C PHE A 22 -2.62 -0.26 -11.99
N GLY A 23 -2.68 1.07 -12.03
CA GLY A 23 -1.86 1.92 -12.89
C GLY A 23 -0.49 2.25 -12.27
N GLU A 24 0.15 3.32 -12.74
CA GLU A 24 1.36 3.84 -12.09
C GLU A 24 1.07 4.16 -10.61
N PRO A 25 1.93 3.71 -9.67
CA PRO A 25 1.78 4.07 -8.28
C PRO A 25 1.95 5.58 -8.13
N VAL A 26 0.91 6.23 -7.64
CA VAL A 26 0.91 7.69 -7.43
C VAL A 26 1.57 8.03 -6.09
N GLU A 27 1.51 7.11 -5.13
CA GLU A 27 2.11 7.31 -3.83
C GLU A 27 2.55 5.96 -3.24
N ALA A 28 3.82 5.84 -2.87
CA ALA A 28 4.37 4.74 -2.07
C ALA A 28 5.13 5.35 -0.89
N VAL A 29 4.49 5.42 0.28
CA VAL A 29 5.05 6.10 1.46
C VAL A 29 5.20 5.11 2.59
N LEU A 30 6.43 4.95 3.06
CA LEU A 30 6.72 4.25 4.31
C LEU A 30 6.39 5.15 5.50
N ARG A 31 5.26 4.90 6.15
CA ARG A 31 4.92 5.54 7.43
C ARG A 31 5.45 4.68 8.56
N ARG A 32 6.48 5.18 9.27
CA ARG A 32 6.80 4.67 10.62
C ARG A 32 5.77 5.24 11.58
N ARG A 33 5.03 4.39 12.29
CA ARG A 33 4.07 4.85 13.30
C ARG A 33 4.89 5.43 14.47
N ARG A 34 5.06 6.75 14.51
CA ARG A 34 5.51 7.42 15.75
C ARG A 34 4.36 7.32 16.73
N SER A 35 4.37 6.27 17.55
CA SER A 35 3.45 6.17 18.67
C SER A 35 3.73 7.38 19.59
N TRP A 36 2.73 8.21 19.82
CA TRP A 36 2.77 9.45 20.61
C TRP A 36 3.16 9.22 22.09
N PHE A 37 3.49 7.98 22.48
CA PHE A 37 3.82 7.55 23.85
C PHE A 37 4.98 6.54 23.90
N GLY A 38 6.13 6.87 23.33
CA GLY A 38 7.44 6.25 23.69
C GLY A 38 7.64 4.75 23.40
N LYS A 39 6.62 3.99 23.03
CA LYS A 39 6.75 2.63 22.51
C LYS A 39 6.83 2.70 21.00
N LEU A 40 8.06 2.68 20.48
CA LEU A 40 8.34 2.37 19.08
C LEU A 40 7.74 1.00 18.77
N GLU A 41 6.51 0.97 18.27
CA GLU A 41 6.09 -0.16 17.45
C GLU A 41 6.82 0.02 16.11
N ASP A 42 7.95 -0.66 15.98
CA ASP A 42 8.86 -0.66 14.83
C ASP A 42 8.22 -1.23 13.53
N ARG A 43 6.91 -1.44 13.54
CA ARG A 43 6.15 -1.93 12.39
C ARG A 43 5.85 -0.76 11.47
N GLY A 44 6.83 -0.42 10.64
CA GLY A 44 6.62 0.48 9.50
C GLY A 44 5.47 -0.04 8.64
N GLN A 45 4.71 0.86 8.02
CA GLN A 45 3.62 0.50 7.10
C GLN A 45 3.85 1.20 5.77
N TRP A 46 3.84 0.43 4.69
CA TRP A 46 3.83 0.94 3.33
C TRP A 46 2.41 1.30 2.96
N LYS A 47 2.16 2.58 2.71
CA LYS A 47 0.91 3.06 2.12
C LYS A 47 1.12 3.22 0.64
N ILE A 48 0.42 2.41 -0.15
CA ILE A 48 0.47 2.44 -1.60
C ILE A 48 -0.88 2.91 -2.11
N ARG A 49 -0.87 3.94 -2.95
CA ARG A 49 -2.07 4.44 -3.62
C ARG A 49 -1.83 4.47 -5.11
N THR A 50 -2.70 3.79 -5.86
CA THR A 50 -2.69 3.83 -7.31
C THR A 50 -3.89 4.64 -7.78
N ASN A 51 -3.62 5.75 -8.45
CA ASN A 51 -4.62 6.39 -9.28
C ASN A 51 -4.48 5.76 -10.66
N ALA A 52 -5.48 5.03 -11.13
CA ALA A 52 -5.51 4.67 -12.54
C ALA A 52 -5.77 5.98 -13.31
N MET A 53 -4.67 6.61 -13.76
CA MET A 53 -4.59 7.94 -14.39
C MET A 53 -5.92 8.38 -15.02
N ALA A 54 -6.55 9.41 -14.47
CA ALA A 54 -7.67 10.15 -15.07
C ALA A 54 -9.09 9.51 -15.15
N LEU A 55 -9.33 8.30 -14.61
CA LEU A 55 -10.64 7.63 -14.77
C LEU A 55 -11.49 7.50 -13.50
N GLY A 56 -11.12 8.12 -12.38
CA GLY A 56 -11.93 8.10 -11.14
C GLY A 56 -11.87 6.77 -10.37
N THR A 57 -10.97 5.87 -10.78
CA THR A 57 -10.74 4.59 -10.10
C THR A 57 -9.46 4.65 -9.26
N CYS A 58 -9.57 4.34 -7.98
CA CYS A 58 -8.45 4.39 -7.04
C CYS A 58 -8.37 3.10 -6.23
N ALA A 59 -7.20 2.45 -6.25
CA ALA A 59 -6.88 1.37 -5.31
C ALA A 59 -5.90 1.89 -4.25
N TRP A 60 -6.08 1.48 -3.01
CA TRP A 60 -5.14 1.75 -1.93
C TRP A 60 -4.85 0.48 -1.15
N PHE A 61 -3.62 0.38 -0.68
CA PHE A 61 -3.10 -0.74 0.07
C PHE A 61 -2.24 -0.24 1.21
N VAL A 62 -2.40 -0.85 2.39
CA VAL A 62 -1.52 -0.66 3.53
C VAL A 62 -0.86 -2.00 3.81
N ILE A 63 0.45 -2.05 3.70
CA ILE A 63 1.24 -3.28 3.82
C ILE A 63 2.19 -3.15 5.01
N ASP A 64 2.26 -4.18 5.86
CA ASP A 64 3.23 -4.24 6.95
C ASP A 64 4.64 -4.31 6.38
N ALA A 65 5.48 -3.35 6.74
CA ALA A 65 6.83 -3.28 6.23
C ALA A 65 7.74 -4.37 6.82
N SER A 66 7.32 -5.11 7.85
CA SER A 66 8.14 -6.15 8.48
C SER A 66 8.07 -7.46 7.71
N ASP A 67 6.84 -7.89 7.37
CA ASP A 67 6.54 -9.21 6.80
C ASP A 67 5.81 -9.18 5.46
N GLY A 68 5.39 -8.00 4.97
CA GLY A 68 4.71 -7.84 3.69
C GLY A 68 3.22 -8.22 3.70
N ARG A 69 2.61 -8.48 4.86
CA ARG A 69 1.16 -8.71 4.95
C ARG A 69 0.39 -7.45 4.63
N ILE A 70 -0.66 -7.62 3.83
CA ILE A 70 -1.62 -6.55 3.56
C ILE A 70 -2.50 -6.38 4.81
N LEU A 71 -2.35 -5.24 5.47
CA LEU A 71 -3.13 -4.84 6.64
C LEU A 71 -4.48 -4.25 6.24
N GLU A 72 -4.49 -3.47 5.17
CA GLU A 72 -5.69 -2.83 4.65
C GLU A 72 -5.62 -2.79 3.12
N LYS A 73 -6.77 -2.95 2.48
CA LYS A 73 -6.91 -2.75 1.04
C LYS A 73 -8.27 -2.16 0.74
N GLY A 74 -8.36 -1.36 -0.31
CA GLY A 74 -9.62 -0.85 -0.78
C GLY A 74 -9.55 -0.39 -2.22
N TYR A 75 -10.73 -0.36 -2.82
CA TYR A 75 -10.92 -0.04 -4.22
C TYR A 75 -12.17 0.80 -4.35
N VAL A 76 -12.00 1.97 -4.95
CA VAL A 76 -13.10 2.83 -5.36
C VAL A 76 -13.16 2.73 -6.89
N PRO A 77 -14.10 1.95 -7.44
CA PRO A 77 -14.41 1.99 -8.86
C PRO A 77 -15.10 3.33 -9.22
N ARG A 78 -15.00 3.72 -10.49
CA ARG A 78 -15.78 4.85 -11.03
C ARG A 78 -17.26 4.48 -11.13
#